data_AF-A0A9W5YE66-F1
#
_entry.id   AF-A0A9W5YE66-F1
#
_cell.length_a   1.000
_cell.length_b   1.000
_cell.length_c   1.000
_cell.angle_alpha   90.00
_cell.angle_beta   90.00
_cell.angle_gamma   90.00
#
_symmetry.space_group_name_H-M   'P 1'
#
loop_
_entity.id
_entity.type
_entity.pdbx_description
1 polymer ?
#
loop_
_entity_poly.entity_id
_entity_poly.type
_entity_poly.pdbx_seq_one_letter_code
_entity_poly.pdbx_strand_id
1 'polypeptide(L)'
;MSSLFFSDKWPPLMPLHETNPFRQPRPVFIDVRTLNGNIGKLLRAIRKNLPLEATVRTSHWGLRVGHYNWEIVTDSKNQQCLMWQRLTGSQILAPDVGVQFMGYTRCADADIESLAHQAYYEMRKRGGYNVVTNNCHLFVRLLTMLMIDLDIQYIHYEAYMSQLINKKLFQHMPQFA
;
A
#
# COMPACT_ATOMS: atom_id res chain seq x y z
N MET A 1 -3.46 -0.92 25.44
CA MET A 1 -3.81 -1.08 24.01
C MET A 1 -3.11 0.02 23.23
N SER A 2 -2.08 -0.33 22.44
CA SER A 2 -1.29 0.64 21.67
C SER A 2 -1.89 0.81 20.28
N SER A 3 -2.44 1.98 20.05
CA SER A 3 -2.95 2.45 18.77
C SER A 3 -1.82 2.80 17.81
N LEU A 4 -2.01 2.40 16.55
CA LEU A 4 -1.19 2.81 15.41
C LEU A 4 -1.71 4.18 14.93
N PHE A 5 -1.46 5.23 15.70
CA PHE A 5 -2.01 6.55 15.39
C PHE A 5 -1.16 7.36 14.42
N PHE A 6 -1.82 7.75 13.34
CA PHE A 6 -1.66 9.07 12.72
C PHE A 6 -2.79 9.98 13.25
N SER A 7 -2.52 11.28 13.38
CA SER A 7 -3.36 12.25 14.11
C SER A 7 -4.82 12.32 13.67
N ASP A 8 -5.73 12.67 14.58
CA ASP A 8 -7.16 12.99 14.36
C ASP A 8 -7.44 14.15 13.38
N LYS A 9 -6.41 14.67 12.70
CA LYS A 9 -6.47 15.77 11.72
C LYS A 9 -6.09 15.28 10.33
N TRP A 10 -6.75 14.22 9.86
CA TRP A 10 -6.67 13.89 8.44
C TRP A 10 -7.47 14.92 7.65
N PRO A 11 -6.93 15.41 6.52
CA PRO A 11 -7.72 16.26 5.63
C PRO A 11 -8.99 15.51 5.21
N PRO A 12 -10.11 16.23 5.01
CA PRO A 12 -11.29 15.62 4.44
C PRO A 12 -10.92 14.92 3.14
N LEU A 13 -11.44 13.70 2.93
CA LEU A 13 -11.35 13.03 1.63
C LEU A 13 -11.96 14.00 0.62
N MET A 14 -11.11 14.62 -0.21
CA MET A 14 -11.58 15.44 -1.31
C MET A 14 -12.33 14.53 -2.30
N PRO A 15 -13.20 15.05 -3.17
CA PRO A 15 -13.74 14.25 -4.25
C PRO A 15 -12.62 13.77 -5.17
N LEU A 16 -12.70 12.52 -5.64
CA LEU A 16 -11.76 12.00 -6.61
C LEU A 16 -11.90 12.82 -7.90
N HIS A 17 -10.78 13.33 -8.38
CA HIS A 17 -10.70 14.10 -9.61
C HIS A 17 -9.93 13.29 -10.64
N GLU A 18 -10.59 12.88 -11.73
CA GLU A 18 -9.95 12.11 -12.80
C GLU A 18 -8.78 12.88 -13.43
N THR A 19 -7.60 12.28 -13.43
CA THR A 19 -6.36 12.85 -14.00
C THR A 19 -5.79 12.03 -15.15
N ASN A 20 -6.34 10.85 -15.44
CA ASN A 20 -5.93 9.97 -16.53
C ASN A 20 -7.11 9.47 -17.39
N PRO A 21 -7.97 10.38 -17.92
CA PRO A 21 -9.15 9.96 -18.68
C PRO A 21 -8.80 9.23 -19.98
N PHE A 22 -7.60 9.47 -20.52
CA PHE A 22 -7.12 8.85 -21.75
C PHE A 22 -6.32 7.57 -21.51
N ARG A 23 -6.30 7.04 -20.28
CA ARG A 23 -5.65 5.77 -19.94
C ARG A 23 -4.19 5.71 -20.40
N GLN A 24 -3.47 6.83 -20.26
CA GLN A 24 -2.04 6.88 -20.55
C GLN A 24 -1.30 6.00 -19.52
N PRO A 25 -0.19 5.34 -19.91
CA PRO A 25 0.63 4.57 -18.97
C PRO A 25 1.17 5.48 -17.85
N ARG A 26 0.93 5.08 -16.59
CA ARG A 26 1.40 5.79 -15.39
C ARG A 26 2.23 4.86 -14.52
N PRO A 27 3.35 5.35 -13.94
CA PRO A 27 4.14 4.54 -13.04
C PRO A 27 3.39 4.30 -11.72
N VAL A 28 3.56 3.10 -11.19
CA VAL A 28 3.07 2.65 -9.89
C VAL A 28 4.24 2.57 -8.92
N PHE A 29 4.09 3.17 -7.75
CA PHE A 29 5.08 3.10 -6.68
C PHE A 29 4.48 2.58 -5.38
N ILE A 30 5.29 1.89 -4.58
CA ILE A 30 5.03 1.68 -3.16
C ILE A 30 5.83 2.71 -2.39
N ASP A 31 5.14 3.55 -1.63
CA ASP A 31 5.74 4.51 -0.71
C ASP A 31 5.84 3.86 0.68
N VAL A 32 7.06 3.66 1.15
CA VAL A 32 7.39 2.99 2.41
C VAL A 32 7.67 4.04 3.49
N ARG A 33 6.90 3.95 4.58
CA ARG A 33 6.90 4.93 5.67
C ARG A 33 7.19 4.30 7.02
N THR A 34 7.79 5.03 7.93
CA THR A 34 7.95 4.57 9.32
C THR A 34 6.60 4.57 10.01
N LEU A 35 6.31 3.51 10.77
CA LEU A 35 5.13 3.48 11.64
C LEU A 35 5.24 4.57 12.72
N ASN A 36 4.16 5.30 12.95
CA ASN A 36 4.07 6.26 14.07
C ASN A 36 3.45 5.60 15.31
N GLY A 37 3.35 6.34 16.41
CA GLY A 37 2.82 5.84 17.69
C GLY A 37 3.80 4.94 18.48
N ASN A 38 3.30 4.29 19.53
CA ASN A 38 4.11 3.53 20.48
C ASN A 38 4.78 2.30 19.84
N ILE A 39 4.06 1.61 18.94
CA ILE A 39 4.62 0.50 18.15
C ILE A 39 5.73 1.00 17.24
N GLY A 40 5.52 2.15 16.57
CA GLY A 40 6.55 2.81 15.77
C GLY A 40 7.80 3.18 16.57
N LYS A 41 7.64 3.72 17.78
CA LYS A 41 8.75 4.03 18.68
C LYS A 41 9.53 2.76 19.08
N LEU A 42 8.82 1.69 19.44
CA LEU A 42 9.44 0.40 19.76
C LEU A 42 10.19 -0.19 18.57
N LEU A 43 9.57 -0.22 17.39
CA LEU A 43 10.19 -0.74 16.17
C LEU A 43 11.40 0.10 15.74
N ARG A 44 11.36 1.44 15.88
CA ARG A 44 12.52 2.31 15.63
C ARG A 44 13.67 2.04 16.60
N ALA A 45 13.37 1.78 17.88
CA ALA A 45 14.38 1.44 18.88
C ALA A 45 15.08 0.12 18.55
N ILE A 46 14.33 -0.87 18.03
CA ILE A 46 14.85 -2.18 17.63
C ILE A 46 15.56 -2.12 16.26
N ARG A 47 15.13 -1.23 15.35
CA ARG A 47 15.65 -1.09 13.98
C ARG A 47 17.12 -0.72 13.86
N LYS A 48 17.73 -0.08 14.86
CA LYS A 48 19.15 0.35 14.79
C LYS A 48 20.12 -0.78 14.45
N ASN A 49 19.74 -2.03 14.72
CA ASN A 49 20.57 -3.21 14.47
C ASN A 49 19.95 -4.19 13.44
N LEU A 50 18.87 -3.81 12.74
CA LEU A 50 18.20 -4.68 11.79
C LEU A 50 18.61 -4.36 10.34
N PRO A 51 18.73 -5.38 9.47
CA PRO A 51 18.89 -5.17 8.03
C PRO A 51 17.77 -4.29 7.44
N LEU A 52 18.07 -3.56 6.36
CA LEU A 52 17.11 -2.70 5.66
C LEU A 52 15.85 -3.46 5.23
N GLU A 53 15.99 -4.73 4.85
CA GLU A 53 14.86 -5.60 4.47
C GLU A 53 13.88 -5.83 5.63
N ALA A 54 14.40 -6.09 6.84
CA ALA A 54 13.59 -6.24 8.05
C ALA A 54 12.93 -4.91 8.45
N THR A 55 13.60 -3.78 8.17
CA THR A 55 13.05 -2.43 8.29
C THR A 55 11.85 -2.26 7.34
N VAL A 56 11.99 -2.52 6.04
CA VAL A 56 10.89 -2.37 5.06
C VAL A 56 9.68 -3.25 5.40
N ARG A 57 9.91 -4.48 5.90
CA ARG A 57 8.83 -5.41 6.34
C ARG A 57 8.07 -4.98 7.59
N THR A 58 8.60 -4.02 8.34
CA THR A 58 7.97 -3.49 9.56
C THR A 58 7.45 -2.07 9.37
N SER A 59 7.50 -1.56 8.14
CA SER A 59 7.06 -0.21 7.77
C SER A 59 5.59 -0.16 7.38
N HIS A 60 5.03 1.03 7.27
CA HIS A 60 3.73 1.26 6.65
C HIS A 60 3.87 1.40 5.13
N TRP A 61 2.98 0.80 4.35
CA TRP A 61 3.00 0.89 2.88
C TRP A 61 1.79 1.68 2.39
N GLY A 62 2.03 2.64 1.49
CA GLY A 62 1.02 3.23 0.61
C GLY A 62 1.35 2.89 -0.85
N LEU A 63 0.34 2.92 -1.70
CA LEU A 63 0.49 2.71 -3.14
C LEU A 63 0.17 4.00 -3.89
N ARG A 64 1.16 4.53 -4.61
CA ARG A 64 1.07 5.80 -5.33
C ARG A 64 0.95 5.59 -6.84
N VAL A 65 -0.05 6.23 -7.43
CA VAL A 65 -0.26 6.31 -8.88
C VAL A 65 -0.70 7.73 -9.23
N GLY A 66 0.04 8.38 -10.14
CA GLY A 66 -0.22 9.77 -10.52
C GLY A 66 -0.26 10.69 -9.29
N HIS A 67 -1.38 11.36 -9.09
CA HIS A 67 -1.60 12.28 -7.97
C HIS A 67 -2.23 11.62 -6.75
N TYR A 68 -2.37 10.30 -6.67
CA TYR A 68 -3.06 9.65 -5.57
C TYR A 68 -2.17 8.65 -4.84
N ASN A 69 -2.26 8.62 -3.52
CA ASN A 69 -1.71 7.56 -2.67
C ASN A 69 -2.83 6.81 -1.97
N TRP A 70 -2.85 5.49 -2.09
CA TRP A 70 -3.87 4.56 -1.59
C TRP A 70 -3.31 3.74 -0.43
N GLU A 71 -4.01 3.68 0.68
CA GLU A 71 -3.53 2.99 1.89
C GLU A 71 -4.66 2.55 2.82
N ILE A 72 -4.39 1.54 3.64
CA ILE A 72 -5.24 1.20 4.78
C ILE A 72 -4.64 1.82 6.03
N VAL A 73 -5.44 2.64 6.71
CA VAL A 73 -5.10 3.11 8.06
C VAL A 73 -6.05 2.51 9.08
N THR A 74 -5.68 2.64 10.34
CA THR A 74 -6.57 2.32 11.47
C THR A 74 -6.97 3.60 12.19
N ASP A 75 -8.25 3.71 12.55
CA ASP A 75 -8.76 4.81 13.37
C ASP A 75 -8.44 4.64 14.86
N SER A 76 -8.99 5.52 15.70
CA SER A 76 -8.81 5.48 17.16
C SER A 76 -9.40 4.32 17.91
N LYS A 77 -10.26 3.56 17.24
CA LYS A 77 -10.84 2.32 17.73
C LYS A 77 -10.16 1.11 17.10
N ASN A 78 -9.01 1.29 16.43
CA ASN A 78 -8.32 0.27 15.64
C ASN A 78 -9.21 -0.35 14.54
N GLN A 79 -10.22 0.37 14.06
CA GLN A 79 -11.02 -0.02 12.91
C GLN A 79 -10.30 0.35 11.62
N GLN A 80 -10.39 -0.53 10.62
CA GLN A 80 -9.75 -0.32 9.33
C GLN A 80 -10.54 0.69 8.50
N CYS A 81 -9.82 1.62 7.89
CA CYS A 81 -10.37 2.55 6.91
C CYS A 81 -9.54 2.45 5.64
N LEU A 82 -10.22 2.16 4.52
CA LEU A 82 -9.66 2.45 3.20
C LEU A 82 -9.53 3.96 3.09
N MET A 83 -8.33 4.41 2.73
CA MET A 83 -8.04 5.82 2.52
C MET A 83 -7.30 6.02 1.21
N TRP A 84 -7.57 7.16 0.62
CA TRP A 84 -6.80 7.68 -0.48
C TRP A 84 -6.56 9.17 -0.28
N GLN A 85 -5.43 9.66 -0.76
CA GLN A 85 -5.00 11.04 -0.59
C GLN A 85 -4.53 11.60 -1.94
N ARG A 86 -5.07 12.76 -2.33
CA ARG A 86 -4.54 13.51 -3.48
C ARG A 86 -3.29 14.28 -3.07
N LEU A 87 -2.20 14.09 -3.81
CA LEU A 87 -0.85 14.61 -3.55
C LEU A 87 -0.67 16.07 -4.00
N THR A 88 -1.76 16.81 -4.20
CA THR A 88 -1.72 18.24 -4.56
C THR A 88 -1.80 19.09 -3.29
N GLY A 89 -0.65 19.33 -2.63
CA GLY A 89 -0.56 20.17 -1.42
C GLY A 89 0.58 19.81 -0.48
N SER A 90 0.59 20.39 0.73
CA SER A 90 1.55 20.12 1.82
C SER A 90 1.29 18.82 2.60
N GLN A 91 0.33 18.02 2.14
CA GLN A 91 -0.11 16.79 2.81
C GLN A 91 0.41 15.58 2.05
N ILE A 92 1.66 15.26 2.33
CA ILE A 92 2.23 13.95 2.03
C ILE A 92 2.88 13.52 3.33
N LEU A 93 2.45 12.38 3.87
CA LEU A 93 3.39 11.61 4.69
C LEU A 93 4.47 11.17 3.72
N ALA A 94 5.52 11.98 3.56
CA ALA A 94 6.59 11.67 2.65
C ALA A 94 7.15 10.28 2.98
N PRO A 95 7.47 9.45 1.97
CA PRO A 95 8.17 8.21 2.21
C PRO A 95 9.52 8.52 2.86
N ASP A 96 9.66 8.19 4.14
CA ASP A 96 10.87 8.42 4.93
C ASP A 96 11.75 7.16 5.03
N VAL A 97 11.23 6.01 4.60
CA VAL A 97 11.98 4.74 4.55
C VAL A 97 12.41 4.40 3.13
N GLY A 98 11.56 4.64 2.14
CA GLY A 98 11.91 4.42 0.74
C GLY A 98 10.74 4.46 -0.21
N VAL A 99 11.05 4.42 -1.51
CA VAL A 99 10.10 4.36 -2.61
C VAL A 99 10.49 3.20 -3.51
N GLN A 100 9.54 2.34 -3.86
CA GLN A 100 9.76 1.19 -4.73
C GLN A 100 8.91 1.31 -5.98
N PHE A 101 9.53 1.24 -7.16
CA PHE A 101 8.81 1.13 -8.43
C PHE A 101 8.26 -0.29 -8.61
N MET A 102 7.00 -0.40 -9.02
CA MET A 102 6.30 -1.68 -9.19
C MET A 102 5.98 -2.03 -10.64
N GLY A 103 5.85 -1.04 -11.52
CA GLY A 103 5.44 -1.21 -12.91
C GLY A 103 4.59 -0.04 -13.40
N TYR A 104 3.86 -0.28 -14.48
CA TYR A 104 2.96 0.70 -15.08
C TYR A 104 1.50 0.25 -15.01
N THR A 105 0.59 1.21 -15.06
CA THR A 105 -0.86 0.99 -15.19
C THR A 105 -1.48 2.01 -16.15
N ARG A 106 -2.45 1.58 -16.94
CA ARG A 106 -3.31 2.43 -17.77
C ARG A 106 -4.69 2.69 -17.14
N CYS A 107 -4.92 2.24 -15.89
CA CYS A 107 -6.18 2.50 -15.21
C CYS A 107 -6.49 4.00 -15.12
N ALA A 108 -7.77 4.36 -15.30
CA ALA A 108 -8.28 5.67 -14.92
C ALA A 108 -8.32 5.77 -13.38
N ASP A 109 -8.38 6.97 -12.81
CA ASP A 109 -8.40 7.12 -11.35
C ASP A 109 -9.67 6.49 -10.72
N ALA A 110 -10.81 6.59 -11.40
CA ALA A 110 -12.04 5.91 -10.97
C ALA A 110 -11.94 4.38 -11.01
N ASP A 111 -11.17 3.82 -11.96
CA ASP A 111 -10.91 2.38 -12.00
C ASP A 111 -10.06 1.98 -10.79
N ILE A 112 -9.01 2.76 -10.46
CA ILE A 112 -8.14 2.48 -9.32
C ILE A 112 -8.93 2.54 -8.01
N GLU A 113 -9.88 3.49 -7.86
CA GLU A 113 -10.77 3.53 -6.71
C GLU A 113 -11.58 2.24 -6.57
N SER A 114 -12.20 1.79 -7.66
CA SER A 114 -12.96 0.54 -7.70
C SER A 114 -12.11 -0.67 -7.34
N LEU A 115 -10.88 -0.76 -7.89
CA LEU A 115 -9.92 -1.82 -7.58
C LEU A 115 -9.42 -1.74 -6.13
N ALA A 116 -9.27 -0.55 -5.56
CA ALA A 116 -8.91 -0.36 -4.16
C ALA A 116 -10.03 -0.86 -3.23
N HIS A 117 -11.28 -0.58 -3.55
CA HIS A 117 -12.43 -1.16 -2.84
C HIS A 117 -12.45 -2.69 -2.94
N GLN A 118 -12.18 -3.25 -4.13
CA GLN A 118 -12.08 -4.70 -4.31
C GLN A 118 -10.93 -5.31 -3.50
N ALA A 119 -9.73 -4.71 -3.54
CA ALA A 119 -8.58 -5.15 -2.76
C ALA A 119 -8.87 -5.12 -1.25
N TYR A 120 -9.54 -4.07 -0.78
CA TYR A 120 -9.97 -3.95 0.60
C TYR A 120 -11.00 -5.03 0.97
N TYR A 121 -12.00 -5.28 0.11
CA TYR A 121 -12.99 -6.32 0.31
C TYR A 121 -12.35 -7.73 0.40
N GLU A 122 -11.42 -8.05 -0.48
CA GLU A 122 -10.67 -9.33 -0.44
C GLU A 122 -9.79 -9.46 0.81
N MET A 123 -9.21 -8.36 1.28
CA MET A 123 -8.49 -8.31 2.55
C MET A 123 -9.43 -8.59 3.73
N ARG A 124 -10.64 -8.01 3.73
CA ARG A 124 -11.65 -8.20 4.79
C ARG A 124 -12.19 -9.62 4.88
N LYS A 125 -12.28 -10.35 3.77
CA LYS A 125 -12.64 -11.78 3.77
C LYS A 125 -11.69 -12.64 4.60
N ARG A 126 -10.44 -12.18 4.77
CA ARG A 126 -9.39 -12.88 5.55
C ARG A 126 -9.43 -12.53 7.05
N GLY A 127 -10.35 -11.66 7.47
CA GLY A 127 -10.58 -11.30 8.87
C GLY A 127 -10.28 -9.83 9.20
N GLY A 128 -10.14 -9.56 10.50
CA GLY A 128 -9.79 -8.24 11.04
C GLY A 128 -8.33 -7.84 10.82
N TYR A 129 -7.98 -6.60 11.15
CA TYR A 129 -6.59 -6.11 11.00
C TYR A 129 -5.64 -6.92 11.85
N ASN A 130 -4.55 -7.36 11.23
CA ASN A 130 -3.45 -8.02 11.91
C ASN A 130 -2.15 -7.42 11.39
N VAL A 131 -1.36 -6.83 12.29
CA VAL A 131 -0.11 -6.13 11.96
C VAL A 131 0.90 -7.01 11.21
N VAL A 132 0.78 -8.34 11.27
CA VAL A 132 1.67 -9.30 10.64
C VAL A 132 1.10 -9.83 9.32
N THR A 133 -0.17 -10.26 9.29
CA THR A 133 -0.71 -11.06 8.18
C THR A 133 -1.87 -10.42 7.41
N ASN A 134 -2.55 -9.42 7.98
CA ASN A 134 -3.72 -8.77 7.38
C ASN A 134 -3.66 -7.26 7.61
N ASN A 135 -2.70 -6.61 6.95
CA ASN A 135 -2.29 -5.23 7.16
C ASN A 135 -2.23 -4.44 5.83
N CYS A 136 -1.69 -3.22 5.89
CA CYS A 136 -1.48 -2.36 4.73
C CYS A 136 -0.62 -3.00 3.63
N HIS A 137 0.31 -3.92 3.95
CA HIS A 137 1.11 -4.61 2.92
C HIS A 137 0.24 -5.54 2.10
N LEU A 138 -0.67 -6.28 2.75
CA LEU A 138 -1.57 -7.17 2.02
C LEU A 138 -2.51 -6.37 1.09
N PHE A 139 -3.06 -5.27 1.59
CA PHE A 139 -3.85 -4.36 0.76
C PHE A 139 -3.07 -3.87 -0.46
N VAL A 140 -1.87 -3.30 -0.26
CA VAL A 140 -1.04 -2.78 -1.34
C VAL A 140 -0.70 -3.87 -2.34
N ARG A 141 -0.40 -5.09 -1.88
CA ARG A 141 -0.13 -6.25 -2.75
C ARG A 141 -1.34 -6.60 -3.61
N LEU A 142 -2.53 -6.73 -3.01
CA LEU A 142 -3.76 -7.04 -3.73
C LEU A 142 -4.08 -5.97 -4.77
N LEU A 143 -4.01 -4.69 -4.39
CA LEU A 143 -4.27 -3.59 -5.31
C LEU A 143 -3.27 -3.57 -6.46
N THR A 144 -1.98 -3.76 -6.17
CA THR A 144 -0.93 -3.86 -7.20
C THR A 144 -1.24 -4.96 -8.22
N MET A 145 -1.61 -6.16 -7.75
CA MET A 145 -1.94 -7.29 -8.62
C MET A 145 -3.14 -7.02 -9.53
N LEU A 146 -4.10 -6.23 -9.06
CA LEU A 146 -5.33 -5.94 -9.80
C LEU A 146 -5.14 -4.91 -10.92
N MET A 147 -4.10 -4.07 -10.86
CA MET A 147 -4.01 -2.87 -11.72
C MET A 147 -2.75 -2.79 -12.58
N ILE A 148 -1.70 -3.56 -12.31
CA ILE A 148 -0.46 -3.50 -13.09
C ILE A 148 -0.67 -4.13 -14.47
N ASP A 149 -0.28 -3.38 -15.51
CA ASP A 149 -0.19 -3.88 -16.88
C ASP A 149 1.08 -4.73 -17.04
N LEU A 150 0.93 -6.04 -17.09
CA LEU A 150 2.05 -6.98 -17.28
C LEU A 150 2.71 -6.85 -18.66
N ASP A 151 1.97 -6.35 -19.65
CA ASP A 151 2.43 -6.16 -21.03
C ASP A 151 3.35 -4.94 -21.20
N ILE A 152 3.42 -4.03 -20.22
CA ILE A 152 4.16 -2.77 -20.34
C ILE A 152 5.60 -2.86 -19.78
N GLN A 153 5.91 -3.83 -18.90
CA GLN A 153 7.28 -4.33 -18.69
C GLN A 153 7.33 -5.51 -17.70
N TYR A 154 8.14 -6.50 -18.08
CA TYR A 154 8.57 -7.68 -17.33
C TYR A 154 9.62 -7.29 -16.25
N ILE A 155 9.61 -7.98 -15.11
CA ILE A 155 10.72 -8.07 -14.11
C ILE A 155 10.84 -6.90 -13.11
N HIS A 156 9.99 -6.90 -12.08
CA HIS A 156 10.45 -6.50 -10.73
C HIS A 156 9.55 -7.07 -9.62
N TYR A 157 8.28 -7.33 -9.93
CA TYR A 157 7.30 -7.87 -8.98
C TYR A 157 7.67 -9.27 -8.47
N GLU A 158 7.99 -10.23 -9.35
CA GLU A 158 8.33 -11.60 -8.93
C GLU A 158 9.62 -11.69 -8.12
N ALA A 159 10.66 -10.94 -8.51
CA ALA A 159 11.94 -10.91 -7.80
C ALA A 159 11.78 -10.34 -6.37
N TYR A 160 11.00 -9.26 -6.22
CA TYR A 160 10.71 -8.65 -4.92
C TYR A 160 9.80 -9.52 -4.04
N MET A 161 8.76 -10.12 -4.62
CA MET A 161 7.84 -11.00 -3.88
C MET A 161 8.52 -12.29 -3.42
N SER A 162 9.46 -12.81 -4.21
CA SER A 162 10.31 -13.95 -3.85
C SER A 162 11.26 -13.66 -2.69
N GLN A 163 11.70 -12.40 -2.53
CA GLN A 163 12.54 -11.97 -1.41
C GLN A 163 11.76 -11.73 -0.12
N LEU A 164 10.43 -11.49 -0.20
CA LEU A 164 9.63 -11.06 0.96
C LEU A 164 8.66 -12.11 1.52
N ILE A 165 8.43 -13.23 0.83
CA ILE A 165 7.40 -14.22 1.18
C ILE A 165 7.93 -15.66 1.15
N ASN A 166 7.63 -16.38 2.23
CA ASN A 166 7.73 -17.82 2.39
C ASN A 166 6.88 -18.52 1.30
N LYS A 167 7.48 -19.40 0.48
CA LYS A 167 6.99 -19.97 -0.80
C LYS A 167 5.53 -20.50 -0.88
N LYS A 168 4.78 -20.61 0.23
CA LYS A 168 3.43 -21.19 0.27
C LYS A 168 2.31 -20.30 -0.31
N LEU A 169 2.46 -18.99 -0.36
CA LEU A 169 1.38 -18.08 -0.79
C LEU A 169 1.13 -18.05 -2.32
N PHE A 170 2.06 -18.56 -3.12
CA PHE A 170 1.93 -18.64 -4.58
C PHE A 170 1.27 -19.93 -5.09
N GLN A 171 1.07 -20.93 -4.22
CA GLN A 171 0.47 -22.22 -4.62
C GLN A 171 -1.05 -22.16 -4.87
N HIS A 172 -1.68 -21.03 -4.58
CA HIS A 172 -3.14 -20.87 -4.69
C HIS A 172 -3.56 -19.66 -5.54
N MET A 173 -2.66 -19.08 -6.33
CA MET A 173 -3.08 -18.10 -7.31
C MET A 173 -3.67 -18.80 -8.53
N PRO A 174 -4.83 -18.36 -9.04
CA PRO A 174 -5.33 -18.83 -10.32
C PRO A 174 -4.30 -18.48 -11.39
N GLN A 175 -3.89 -19.50 -12.15
CA GLN A 175 -3.13 -19.28 -13.38
C GLN A 175 -4.09 -18.63 -14.37
N PHE A 176 -3.87 -17.35 -14.66
CA PHE A 176 -4.55 -16.70 -15.77
C PHE A 176 -3.80 -17.10 -17.04
N ALA A 177 -4.49 -17.91 -17.87
CA ALA A 177 -4.06 -18.34 -19.19
C ALA A 177 -4.21 -17.22 -20.22
#